data_AF-A0A140L089-F1
#
_entry.id   AF-A0A140L089-F1
#
_cell.length_a   1.000
_cell.length_b   1.000
_cell.length_c   1.000
_cell.angle_alpha   90.00
_cell.angle_beta   90.00
_cell.angle_gamma   90.00
#
_symmetry.space_group_name_H-M   'P 1'
#
loop_
_entity.id
_entity.type
_entity.pdbx_description
1 polymer ?
#
loop_
_entity_poly.entity_id
_entity_poly.type
_entity_poly.pdbx_seq_one_letter_code
_entity_poly.pdbx_strand_id
1 'polypeptide(L)'
;MKNMEIKQMIVVTDGKSNIGGNPVTVAAEAAKKGIVVNVIGIMENKDQDEAFEEVEEIAKAGKGIWENTHIANLGHTMHVMTQKTINKTIGTIVGKQLKEIIGRDLMDIPPQSRSKIINYMDKLGEEAAVKCCIVMDCSGSMANKMGTARQSIMELMYSLKGRKGKSEVAVIAYPGEKGAFFKVICEFTENIGEIQRRVLEIKTGGNTPTAAAMNKAMDLLLGIQDVEFEEIIQNSEPLLKEGMI
;
A
#
# COMPACT_ATOMS: atom_id res chain seq x y z
N MET A 1 20.89 -16.20 -3.64
CA MET A 1 20.35 -15.15 -4.52
C MET A 1 19.99 -13.96 -3.65
N LYS A 2 20.16 -12.72 -4.13
CA LYS A 2 19.68 -11.55 -3.38
C LYS A 2 18.15 -11.68 -3.29
N ASN A 3 17.59 -11.88 -2.10
CA ASN A 3 16.15 -12.04 -1.93
C ASN A 3 15.47 -10.74 -2.40
N MET A 4 14.72 -10.83 -3.50
CA MET A 4 13.93 -9.71 -4.01
C MET A 4 12.74 -9.49 -3.08
N GLU A 5 12.60 -8.27 -2.57
CA GLU A 5 11.46 -7.83 -1.78
C GLU A 5 10.71 -6.76 -2.56
N ILE A 6 9.41 -6.98 -2.78
CA ILE A 6 8.50 -6.05 -3.45
C ILE A 6 7.66 -5.38 -2.38
N LYS A 7 7.75 -4.05 -2.34
CA LYS A 7 7.02 -3.20 -1.39
C LYS A 7 5.88 -2.52 -2.12
N GLN A 8 4.67 -2.72 -1.64
CA GLN A 8 3.49 -2.07 -2.22
C GLN A 8 2.52 -1.57 -1.16
N MET A 9 1.79 -0.54 -1.54
CA MET A 9 0.68 0.05 -0.79
C MET A 9 -0.58 -0.11 -1.64
N ILE A 10 -1.68 -0.54 -1.03
CA ILE A 10 -3.00 -0.54 -1.66
C ILE A 10 -3.87 0.44 -0.88
N VAL A 11 -4.14 1.60 -1.48
CA VAL A 11 -5.07 2.59 -0.92
C VAL A 11 -6.47 2.24 -1.39
N VAL A 12 -7.39 2.03 -0.46
CA VAL A 12 -8.80 1.82 -0.77
C VAL A 12 -9.57 3.04 -0.29
N THR A 13 -10.31 3.67 -1.19
CA THR A 13 -11.09 4.89 -0.91
C THR A 13 -12.44 4.82 -1.60
N ASP A 14 -13.47 5.41 -0.99
CA ASP A 14 -14.81 5.57 -1.58
C ASP A 14 -15.18 7.03 -1.88
N GLY A 15 -14.24 7.96 -1.70
CA GLY A 15 -14.44 9.39 -1.95
C GLY A 15 -13.16 10.21 -1.98
N LYS A 16 -13.32 11.54 -1.95
CA LYS A 16 -12.20 12.49 -2.02
C LYS A 16 -11.47 12.64 -0.69
N SER A 17 -10.16 12.87 -0.77
CA SER A 17 -9.36 13.26 0.39
C SER A 17 -9.71 14.69 0.81
N ASN A 18 -10.19 14.86 2.04
CA ASN A 18 -10.76 16.15 2.46
C ASN A 18 -9.85 16.92 3.43
N ILE A 19 -8.90 16.27 4.11
CA ILE A 19 -8.07 16.84 5.17
C ILE A 19 -6.70 16.14 5.21
N GLY A 20 -5.64 16.82 5.67
CA GLY A 20 -4.43 16.12 6.14
C GLY A 20 -3.30 15.95 5.11
N GLY A 21 -3.31 16.75 4.04
CA GLY A 21 -2.23 16.82 3.04
C GLY A 21 -2.65 16.35 1.66
N ASN A 22 -1.70 16.28 0.72
CA ASN A 22 -1.96 15.83 -0.65
C ASN A 22 -1.48 14.36 -0.83
N PRO A 23 -2.39 13.39 -1.04
CA PRO A 23 -2.03 11.98 -1.20
C PRO A 23 -1.19 11.70 -2.46
N VAL A 24 -1.32 12.50 -3.52
CA VAL A 24 -0.50 12.41 -4.74
C VAL A 24 0.97 12.70 -4.43
N THR A 25 1.24 13.70 -3.57
CA THR A 25 2.61 14.02 -3.14
C THR A 25 3.24 12.87 -2.36
N VAL A 26 2.48 12.25 -1.45
CA VAL A 26 2.93 11.08 -0.66
C VAL A 26 3.19 9.88 -1.57
N ALA A 27 2.32 9.63 -2.55
CA ALA A 27 2.51 8.55 -3.52
C ALA A 27 3.79 8.74 -4.36
N ALA A 28 4.05 9.97 -4.81
CA ALA A 28 5.28 10.28 -5.55
C ALA A 28 6.54 10.05 -4.70
N GLU A 29 6.50 10.36 -3.42
CA GLU A 29 7.60 10.10 -2.49
C GLU A 29 7.80 8.60 -2.26
N ALA A 30 6.73 7.85 -2.00
CA ALA A 30 6.75 6.40 -1.86
C ALA A 30 7.39 5.72 -3.09
N ALA A 31 7.02 6.17 -4.30
CA ALA A 31 7.58 5.68 -5.55
C ALA A 31 9.09 5.96 -5.70
N LYS A 32 9.58 7.11 -5.23
CA LYS A 32 11.03 7.42 -5.19
C LYS A 32 11.78 6.48 -4.25
N LYS A 33 11.12 6.01 -3.19
CA LYS A 33 11.68 5.08 -2.20
C LYS A 33 11.46 3.59 -2.55
N GLY A 34 10.99 3.30 -3.77
CA GLY A 34 10.82 1.92 -4.26
C GLY A 34 9.54 1.22 -3.78
N ILE A 35 8.56 1.98 -3.31
CA ILE A 35 7.23 1.47 -2.94
C ILE A 35 6.26 1.77 -4.08
N VAL A 36 5.56 0.76 -4.57
CA VAL A 36 4.49 0.95 -5.56
C VAL A 36 3.18 1.29 -4.84
N VAL A 37 2.50 2.37 -5.24
CA VAL A 37 1.19 2.72 -4.66
C VAL A 37 0.08 2.43 -5.67
N ASN A 38 -0.76 1.48 -5.31
CA ASN A 38 -1.97 1.09 -6.00
C ASN A 38 -3.18 1.73 -5.34
N VAL A 39 -4.23 2.03 -6.10
CA VAL A 39 -5.42 2.70 -5.57
C VAL A 39 -6.69 2.02 -6.07
N ILE A 40 -7.62 1.73 -5.16
CA ILE A 40 -8.92 1.14 -5.47
C ILE A 40 -10.01 2.12 -5.06
N GLY A 41 -10.80 2.55 -6.04
CA GLY A 41 -12.04 3.30 -5.83
C GLY A 41 -13.22 2.35 -5.61
N ILE A 42 -13.98 2.53 -4.52
CA ILE A 42 -15.22 1.78 -4.29
C ILE A 42 -16.40 2.53 -4.91
N MET A 43 -17.01 1.94 -5.94
CA MET A 43 -18.18 2.52 -6.62
C MET A 43 -19.49 2.16 -5.91
N GLU A 44 -20.30 3.18 -5.63
CA GLU A 44 -21.69 3.02 -5.13
C GLU A 44 -22.76 3.46 -6.13
N ASN A 45 -22.58 4.57 -6.85
CA ASN A 45 -23.56 5.11 -7.81
C ASN A 45 -22.87 5.78 -9.02
N LYS A 46 -23.62 6.02 -10.10
CA LYS A 46 -23.12 6.39 -11.44
C LYS A 46 -22.50 7.78 -11.58
N ASP A 47 -22.71 8.70 -10.64
CA ASP A 47 -22.25 10.10 -10.73
C ASP A 47 -20.96 10.32 -9.90
N GLN A 48 -19.84 9.74 -10.34
CA GLN A 48 -18.56 9.76 -9.60
C GLN A 48 -17.35 10.24 -10.44
N ASP A 49 -17.57 11.01 -11.50
CA ASP A 49 -16.50 11.41 -12.45
C ASP A 49 -15.27 12.05 -11.76
N GLU A 50 -15.49 12.94 -10.79
CA GLU A 50 -14.37 13.63 -10.11
C GLU A 50 -13.65 12.77 -9.04
N ALA A 51 -14.26 11.69 -8.55
CA ALA A 51 -13.60 10.77 -7.61
C ALA A 51 -12.59 9.86 -8.35
N PHE A 52 -12.79 9.66 -9.65
CA PHE A 52 -11.90 8.84 -10.48
C PHE A 52 -10.58 9.55 -10.81
N GLU A 53 -10.59 10.88 -10.94
CA GLU A 53 -9.37 11.65 -11.22
C GLU A 53 -8.35 11.55 -10.08
N GLU A 54 -8.75 11.75 -8.83
CA GLU A 54 -7.83 11.67 -7.68
C GLU A 54 -7.24 10.25 -7.51
N VAL A 55 -8.08 9.21 -7.64
CA VAL A 55 -7.66 7.80 -7.58
C VAL A 55 -6.59 7.51 -8.63
N GLU A 56 -6.81 7.97 -9.86
CA GLU A 56 -5.87 7.80 -10.95
C GLU A 56 -4.57 8.58 -10.73
N GLU A 57 -4.64 9.84 -10.29
CA GLU A 57 -3.47 10.68 -10.04
C GLU A 57 -2.55 10.10 -8.96
N ILE A 58 -3.13 9.63 -7.85
CA ILE A 58 -2.37 8.98 -6.76
C ILE A 58 -1.64 7.74 -7.30
N ALA A 59 -2.34 6.86 -8.04
CA ALA A 59 -1.72 5.65 -8.58
C ALA A 59 -0.61 5.96 -9.60
N LYS A 60 -0.84 6.95 -10.48
CA LYS A 60 0.17 7.41 -11.46
C LYS A 60 1.42 7.93 -10.75
N ALA A 61 1.26 8.81 -9.76
CA ALA A 61 2.37 9.33 -8.96
C ALA A 61 3.12 8.21 -8.22
N GLY A 62 2.37 7.21 -7.73
CA GLY A 62 2.85 6.00 -7.08
C GLY A 62 3.49 4.95 -7.98
N LYS A 63 3.53 5.17 -9.30
CA LYS A 63 3.92 4.19 -10.34
C LYS A 63 3.13 2.87 -10.32
N GLY A 64 1.99 2.85 -9.63
CA GLY A 64 1.13 1.68 -9.51
C GLY A 64 0.08 1.63 -10.60
N ILE A 65 -1.05 1.02 -10.26
CA ILE A 65 -2.25 0.93 -11.06
C ILE A 65 -3.46 1.31 -10.21
N TRP A 66 -4.51 1.77 -10.87
CA TRP A 66 -5.78 2.07 -10.23
C TRP A 66 -6.90 1.20 -10.79
N GLU A 67 -7.92 0.93 -10.00
CA GLU A 67 -9.10 0.20 -10.43
C GLU A 67 -10.34 0.66 -9.67
N ASN A 68 -11.48 0.71 -10.33
CA ASN A 68 -12.77 0.94 -9.68
C ASN A 68 -13.51 -0.38 -9.53
N THR A 69 -14.04 -0.64 -8.34
CA THR A 69 -14.70 -1.91 -8.06
C THR A 69 -15.92 -1.73 -7.18
N HIS A 70 -16.83 -2.70 -7.21
CA HIS A 70 -17.87 -2.80 -6.20
C HIS A 70 -17.28 -3.42 -4.95
N ILE A 71 -17.78 -3.03 -3.77
CA ILE A 71 -17.30 -3.55 -2.49
C ILE A 71 -17.29 -5.09 -2.43
N ALA A 72 -18.27 -5.74 -3.08
CA ALA A 72 -18.37 -7.20 -3.16
C ALA A 72 -17.19 -7.88 -3.87
N ASN A 73 -16.47 -7.15 -4.73
CA ASN A 73 -15.34 -7.66 -5.52
C ASN A 73 -13.98 -7.16 -5.02
N LEU A 74 -13.95 -6.39 -3.93
CA LEU A 74 -12.73 -5.72 -3.46
C LEU A 74 -11.58 -6.72 -3.19
N GLY A 75 -11.86 -7.87 -2.56
CA GLY A 75 -10.84 -8.90 -2.29
C GLY A 75 -10.18 -9.41 -3.57
N HIS A 76 -10.99 -9.71 -4.59
CA HIS A 76 -10.50 -10.12 -5.91
C HIS A 76 -9.69 -9.01 -6.59
N THR A 77 -10.20 -7.77 -6.60
CA THR A 77 -9.50 -6.62 -7.18
C THR A 77 -8.13 -6.41 -6.52
N MET A 78 -8.05 -6.41 -5.18
CA MET A 78 -6.78 -6.31 -4.46
C MET A 78 -5.80 -7.42 -4.84
N HIS A 79 -6.28 -8.66 -4.97
CA HIS A 79 -5.44 -9.78 -5.40
C HIS A 79 -4.88 -9.58 -6.81
N VAL A 80 -5.75 -9.27 -7.78
CA VAL A 80 -5.34 -9.05 -9.18
C VAL A 80 -4.35 -7.89 -9.29
N MET A 81 -4.60 -6.78 -8.57
CA MET A 81 -3.71 -5.63 -8.58
C MET A 81 -2.36 -5.94 -7.97
N THR A 82 -2.32 -6.71 -6.88
CA THR A 82 -1.08 -7.19 -6.26
C THR A 82 -0.26 -7.99 -7.27
N GLN A 83 -0.87 -8.95 -7.96
CA GLN A 83 -0.16 -9.79 -8.93
C GLN A 83 0.34 -9.00 -10.14
N LYS A 84 -0.49 -8.10 -10.69
CA LYS A 84 -0.07 -7.18 -11.77
C LYS A 84 1.12 -6.33 -11.33
N THR A 85 1.11 -5.82 -10.11
CA THR A 85 2.18 -4.99 -9.54
C THR A 85 3.48 -5.77 -9.38
N ILE A 86 3.41 -6.99 -8.88
CA ILE A 86 4.57 -7.89 -8.75
C ILE A 86 5.20 -8.13 -10.13
N ASN A 87 4.39 -8.53 -11.11
CA ASN A 87 4.88 -8.83 -12.46
C ASN A 87 5.47 -7.59 -13.14
N LYS A 88 4.83 -6.42 -13.02
CA LYS A 88 5.32 -5.15 -13.57
C LYS A 88 6.65 -4.72 -12.92
N THR A 89 6.76 -4.88 -11.60
CA THR A 89 7.97 -4.53 -10.83
C THR A 89 9.15 -5.41 -11.25
N ILE A 90 8.92 -6.72 -11.35
CA ILE A 90 9.93 -7.68 -11.81
C ILE A 90 10.34 -7.39 -13.25
N GLY A 91 9.38 -7.18 -14.15
CA GLY A 91 9.68 -6.83 -15.55
C GLY A 91 10.50 -5.57 -15.67
N THR A 92 10.24 -4.56 -14.84
CA THR A 92 11.02 -3.31 -14.80
C THR A 92 12.45 -3.57 -14.32
N ILE A 93 12.64 -4.35 -13.25
CA ILE A 93 13.96 -4.64 -12.67
C ILE A 93 14.78 -5.50 -13.64
N VAL A 94 14.20 -6.59 -14.16
CA VAL A 94 14.86 -7.49 -15.11
C VAL A 94 15.16 -6.76 -16.42
N GLY A 95 14.21 -5.97 -16.93
CA GLY A 95 14.41 -5.16 -18.13
C GLY A 95 15.58 -4.18 -17.99
N LYS A 96 15.67 -3.50 -16.84
CA LYS A 96 16.80 -2.60 -16.54
C LYS A 96 18.14 -3.36 -16.51
N GLN A 97 18.18 -4.52 -15.85
CA GLN A 97 19.38 -5.36 -15.80
C GLN A 97 19.81 -5.86 -17.19
N LEU A 98 18.86 -6.28 -18.03
CA LEU A 98 19.15 -6.69 -19.40
C LEU A 98 19.74 -5.55 -20.23
N LYS A 99 19.17 -4.34 -20.10
CA LYS A 99 19.67 -3.15 -20.79
C LYS A 99 21.07 -2.78 -20.34
N GLU A 100 21.37 -2.90 -19.04
CA GLU A 100 22.71 -2.64 -18.48
C GLU A 100 23.76 -3.66 -18.93
N ILE A 101 23.40 -4.95 -19.01
CA ILE A 101 24.35 -6.04 -19.34
C ILE A 101 24.54 -6.20 -20.85
N ILE A 102 23.45 -6.11 -21.63
CA ILE A 102 23.41 -6.53 -23.04
C ILE A 102 23.14 -5.33 -23.97
N GLY A 103 22.76 -4.16 -23.43
CA GLY A 103 22.47 -2.96 -24.23
C GLY A 103 21.19 -3.07 -25.08
N ARG A 104 20.32 -4.04 -24.80
CA ARG A 104 19.10 -4.32 -25.57
C ARG A 104 17.88 -4.34 -24.68
N ASP A 105 16.74 -3.91 -25.22
CA ASP A 105 15.46 -4.06 -24.54
C ASP A 105 14.92 -5.49 -24.76
N LEU A 106 14.01 -5.95 -23.88
CA LEU A 106 13.47 -7.31 -23.92
C LEU A 106 12.83 -7.66 -25.29
N MET A 107 12.26 -6.64 -25.95
CA MET A 107 11.61 -6.77 -27.26
C MET A 107 12.61 -6.95 -28.42
N ASP A 108 13.90 -6.68 -28.20
CA ASP A 108 14.96 -6.87 -29.20
C ASP A 108 15.61 -8.26 -29.10
N ILE A 109 15.24 -9.04 -28.08
CA ILE A 109 15.78 -10.37 -27.83
C ILE A 109 15.03 -11.39 -28.72
N PRO A 110 15.73 -12.32 -29.39
CA PRO A 110 15.11 -13.37 -30.19
C PRO A 110 14.07 -14.19 -29.40
N PRO A 111 12.99 -14.69 -30.04
CA PRO A 111 11.88 -15.33 -29.35
C PRO A 111 12.28 -16.44 -28.37
N GLN A 112 13.20 -17.34 -28.77
CA GLN A 112 13.65 -18.45 -27.92
C GLN A 112 14.31 -17.98 -26.61
N SER A 113 15.15 -16.95 -26.68
CA SER A 113 15.80 -16.38 -25.50
C SER A 113 14.83 -15.54 -24.67
N ARG A 114 13.89 -14.85 -25.32
CA ARG A 114 12.82 -14.11 -24.65
C ARG A 114 11.95 -15.02 -23.79
N SER A 115 11.56 -16.20 -24.29
CA SER A 115 10.78 -17.18 -23.51
C SER A 115 11.51 -17.62 -22.24
N LYS A 116 12.83 -17.80 -22.28
CA LYS A 116 13.62 -18.14 -21.07
C LYS A 116 13.58 -17.02 -20.03
N ILE A 117 13.63 -15.77 -20.48
CA ILE A 117 13.56 -14.59 -19.60
C ILE A 117 12.16 -14.48 -18.98
N ILE A 118 11.09 -14.67 -19.77
CA ILE A 118 9.72 -14.67 -19.26
C ILE A 118 9.54 -15.75 -18.18
N ASN A 119 9.96 -16.99 -18.45
CA ASN A 119 9.89 -18.07 -17.46
C ASN A 119 10.69 -17.75 -16.18
N TYR A 120 11.82 -17.07 -16.32
CA TYR A 120 12.61 -16.62 -15.18
C TYR A 120 11.88 -15.52 -14.39
N MET A 121 11.25 -14.56 -15.07
CA MET A 121 10.43 -13.52 -14.44
C MET A 121 9.24 -14.12 -13.69
N ASP A 122 8.57 -15.14 -14.26
CA ASP A 122 7.45 -15.83 -13.61
C ASP A 122 7.91 -16.53 -12.32
N LYS A 123 9.06 -17.20 -12.37
CA LYS A 123 9.66 -17.83 -11.18
C LYS A 123 10.01 -16.81 -10.10
N LEU A 124 10.61 -15.67 -10.48
CA LEU A 124 10.83 -14.56 -9.55
C LEU A 124 9.51 -14.04 -8.98
N GLY A 125 8.46 -14.00 -9.80
CA GLY A 125 7.11 -13.62 -9.42
C GLY A 125 6.57 -14.48 -8.29
N GLU A 126 6.80 -15.79 -8.31
CA GLU A 126 6.37 -16.72 -7.26
C GLU A 126 7.24 -16.65 -6.00
N GLU A 127 8.55 -16.43 -6.15
CA GLU A 127 9.54 -16.54 -5.06
C GLU A 127 9.84 -15.21 -4.35
N ALA A 128 9.56 -14.07 -4.98
CA ALA A 128 9.79 -12.76 -4.39
C ALA A 128 9.02 -12.58 -3.08
N ALA A 129 9.70 -12.01 -2.08
CA ALA A 129 9.05 -11.58 -0.86
C ALA A 129 8.16 -10.37 -1.18
N VAL A 130 6.99 -10.30 -0.55
CA VAL A 130 6.01 -9.23 -0.75
C VAL A 130 5.66 -8.62 0.59
N LYS A 131 5.83 -7.30 0.71
CA LYS A 131 5.26 -6.50 1.79
C LYS A 131 4.15 -5.63 1.21
N CYS A 132 2.92 -5.89 1.65
CA CYS A 132 1.74 -5.16 1.19
C CYS A 132 1.07 -4.43 2.37
N CYS A 133 1.06 -3.10 2.34
CA CYS A 133 0.30 -2.31 3.31
C CYS A 133 -1.04 -1.90 2.71
N ILE A 134 -2.14 -2.31 3.33
CA ILE A 134 -3.49 -1.90 2.95
C ILE A 134 -3.84 -0.64 3.75
N VAL A 135 -4.23 0.42 3.05
CA VAL A 135 -4.63 1.71 3.65
C VAL A 135 -6.11 1.90 3.33
N MET A 136 -6.97 1.59 4.29
CA MET A 136 -8.41 1.45 4.11
C MET A 136 -9.16 2.67 4.62
N ASP A 137 -9.95 3.30 3.75
CA ASP A 137 -10.94 4.29 4.16
C ASP A 137 -12.05 3.63 5.00
N CYS A 138 -12.37 4.24 6.12
CA CYS A 138 -13.36 3.85 7.10
C CYS A 138 -14.24 5.06 7.48
N SER A 139 -14.35 6.05 6.59
CA SER A 139 -15.23 7.21 6.74
C SER A 139 -16.71 6.80 6.88
N GLY A 140 -17.58 7.78 7.12
CA GLY A 140 -19.01 7.51 7.36
C GLY A 140 -19.69 6.72 6.23
N SER A 141 -19.29 6.91 4.98
CA SER A 141 -19.80 6.18 3.80
C SER A 141 -19.41 4.70 3.78
N MET A 142 -18.38 4.30 4.54
CA MET A 142 -17.95 2.90 4.66
C MET A 142 -18.72 2.09 5.69
N ALA A 143 -19.61 2.70 6.48
CA ALA A 143 -20.31 2.05 7.59
C ALA A 143 -20.99 0.72 7.21
N ASN A 144 -21.70 0.69 6.07
CA ASN A 144 -22.40 -0.50 5.60
C ASN A 144 -21.49 -1.47 4.82
N LYS A 145 -20.27 -1.04 4.46
CA LYS A 145 -19.31 -1.78 3.63
C LYS A 145 -18.27 -2.53 4.46
N MET A 146 -18.11 -2.19 5.73
CA MET A 146 -17.02 -2.70 6.56
C MET A 146 -17.00 -4.22 6.72
N GLY A 147 -18.16 -4.88 6.79
CA GLY A 147 -18.20 -6.35 6.84
C GLY A 147 -17.50 -6.96 5.64
N THR A 148 -17.85 -6.48 4.45
CA THR A 148 -17.29 -6.92 3.17
C THR A 148 -15.83 -6.47 2.99
N ALA A 149 -15.47 -5.26 3.45
CA ALA A 149 -14.09 -4.78 3.41
C ALA A 149 -13.15 -5.65 4.25
N ARG A 150 -13.56 -6.04 5.47
CA ARG A 150 -12.82 -6.97 6.33
C ARG A 150 -12.66 -8.33 5.66
N GLN A 151 -13.73 -8.87 5.09
CA GLN A 151 -13.69 -10.13 4.36
C GLN A 151 -12.74 -10.06 3.14
N SER A 152 -12.74 -8.93 2.44
CA SER A 152 -11.85 -8.70 1.29
C SER A 152 -10.36 -8.71 1.68
N ILE A 153 -10.01 -8.15 2.85
CA ILE A 153 -8.65 -8.24 3.40
C ILE A 153 -8.27 -9.69 3.66
N MET A 154 -9.19 -10.49 4.21
CA MET A 154 -8.97 -11.92 4.44
C MET A 154 -8.75 -12.69 3.13
N GLU A 155 -9.54 -12.42 2.10
CA GLU A 155 -9.39 -13.04 0.78
C GLU A 155 -8.02 -12.75 0.16
N LEU A 156 -7.54 -11.51 0.23
CA LEU A 156 -6.19 -11.17 -0.21
C LEU A 156 -5.14 -11.95 0.57
N MET A 157 -5.27 -12.05 1.90
CA MET A 157 -4.34 -12.81 2.74
C MET A 157 -4.26 -14.28 2.36
N TYR A 158 -5.41 -14.93 2.16
CA TYR A 158 -5.44 -16.33 1.73
C TYR A 158 -4.78 -16.51 0.36
N SER A 159 -4.98 -15.55 -0.56
CA SER A 159 -4.37 -15.59 -1.87
C SER A 159 -2.85 -15.42 -1.81
N LEU A 160 -2.36 -14.48 -1.00
CA LEU A 160 -0.93 -14.26 -0.78
C LEU A 160 -0.24 -15.44 -0.10
N LYS A 161 -0.93 -16.14 0.82
CA LYS A 161 -0.42 -17.36 1.45
C LYS A 161 -0.16 -18.50 0.47
N GLY A 162 -0.80 -18.49 -0.70
CA GLY A 162 -0.56 -19.48 -1.76
C GLY A 162 0.79 -19.31 -2.48
N ARG A 163 1.49 -18.19 -2.28
CA ARG A 163 2.79 -17.90 -2.91
C ARG A 163 3.92 -18.67 -2.23
N LYS A 164 4.99 -18.96 -2.99
CA LYS A 164 6.22 -19.57 -2.45
C LYS A 164 7.05 -18.56 -1.65
N GLY A 165 7.09 -17.31 -2.12
CA GLY A 165 7.76 -16.20 -1.45
C GLY A 165 6.98 -15.71 -0.22
N LYS A 166 7.72 -15.27 0.79
CA LYS A 166 7.19 -14.69 2.02
C LYS A 166 6.25 -13.53 1.70
N SER A 167 5.04 -13.51 2.25
CA SER A 167 4.06 -12.45 1.98
C SER A 167 3.51 -11.90 3.28
N GLU A 168 3.90 -10.67 3.62
CA GLU A 168 3.50 -9.98 4.84
C GLU A 168 2.52 -8.86 4.51
N VAL A 169 1.48 -8.74 5.33
CA VAL A 169 0.47 -7.69 5.18
C VAL A 169 0.37 -6.87 6.45
N ALA A 170 0.29 -5.55 6.26
CA ALA A 170 -0.09 -4.58 7.29
C ALA A 170 -1.40 -3.92 6.89
N VAL A 171 -2.18 -3.47 7.87
CA VAL A 171 -3.46 -2.79 7.64
C VAL A 171 -3.51 -1.52 8.46
N ILE A 172 -3.76 -0.40 7.80
CA ILE A 172 -4.03 0.90 8.39
C ILE A 172 -5.46 1.29 8.00
N ALA A 173 -6.24 1.72 8.99
CA ALA A 173 -7.56 2.30 8.78
C ALA A 173 -7.51 3.80 9.00
N TYR A 174 -8.25 4.57 8.20
CA TYR A 174 -8.44 6.00 8.43
C TYR A 174 -9.92 6.39 8.24
N PRO A 175 -10.44 7.34 9.03
CA PRO A 175 -9.76 8.05 10.10
C PRO A 175 -9.52 7.17 11.35
N GLY A 176 -8.70 7.66 12.27
CA GLY A 176 -8.45 7.01 13.55
C GLY A 176 -9.53 7.29 14.61
N GLU A 177 -9.39 6.68 15.78
CA GLU A 177 -10.28 6.94 16.92
C GLU A 177 -9.85 8.19 17.69
N LYS A 178 -10.80 8.85 18.38
CA LYS A 178 -10.54 9.98 19.30
C LYS A 178 -9.77 11.16 18.66
N GLY A 179 -10.02 11.45 17.38
CA GLY A 179 -9.39 12.56 16.67
C GLY A 179 -8.02 12.25 16.06
N ALA A 180 -7.53 11.01 16.17
CA ALA A 180 -6.34 10.58 15.43
C ALA A 180 -6.62 10.52 13.93
N PHE A 181 -5.60 10.82 13.10
CA PHE A 181 -5.76 10.73 11.65
C PHE A 181 -5.89 9.30 11.14
N PHE A 182 -5.26 8.32 11.78
CA PHE A 182 -5.34 6.93 11.36
C PHE A 182 -5.19 6.00 12.57
N LYS A 183 -5.46 4.71 12.35
CA LYS A 183 -5.20 3.64 13.29
C LYS A 183 -4.44 2.52 12.58
N VAL A 184 -3.28 2.14 13.10
CA VAL A 184 -2.59 0.91 12.67
C VAL A 184 -3.39 -0.26 13.23
N ILE A 185 -4.08 -0.99 12.36
CA ILE A 185 -4.90 -2.14 12.73
C ILE A 185 -3.99 -3.32 12.98
N CYS A 186 -3.05 -3.59 12.07
CA CYS A 186 -1.99 -4.56 12.28
C CYS A 186 -0.71 -4.13 11.58
N GLU A 187 0.42 -4.42 12.21
CA GLU A 187 1.72 -4.35 11.56
C GLU A 187 1.92 -5.53 10.60
N PHE A 188 3.06 -5.57 9.91
CA PHE A 188 3.38 -6.62 8.96
C PHE A 188 3.37 -8.00 9.62
N THR A 189 2.47 -8.86 9.14
CA THR A 189 2.31 -10.22 9.65
C THR A 189 1.94 -11.18 8.52
N GLU A 190 2.34 -12.43 8.68
CA GLU A 190 1.86 -13.57 7.85
C GLU A 190 0.69 -14.29 8.54
N ASN A 191 0.37 -13.90 9.77
CA ASN A 191 -0.62 -14.57 10.60
C ASN A 191 -2.03 -14.11 10.26
N ILE A 192 -2.72 -14.91 9.44
CA ILE A 192 -4.12 -14.72 9.06
C ILE A 192 -5.03 -14.56 10.30
N GLY A 193 -4.83 -15.35 11.36
CA GLY A 193 -5.66 -15.29 12.56
C GLY A 193 -5.46 -14.00 13.37
N GLU A 194 -4.26 -13.41 13.32
CA GLU A 194 -4.01 -12.10 13.91
C GLU A 194 -4.76 -11.01 13.17
N ILE A 195 -4.63 -10.95 11.84
CA ILE A 195 -5.34 -9.98 11.01
C ILE A 195 -6.85 -10.13 11.21
N GLN A 196 -7.37 -11.35 11.17
CA GLN A 196 -8.80 -11.63 11.37
C GLN A 196 -9.34 -11.04 12.68
N ARG A 197 -8.58 -11.16 13.77
CA ARG A 197 -8.97 -10.59 15.07
C ARG A 197 -8.92 -9.06 15.04
N ARG A 198 -7.83 -8.49 14.51
CA ARG A 198 -7.60 -7.04 14.57
C ARG A 198 -8.49 -6.25 13.61
N VAL A 199 -8.85 -6.78 12.44
CA VAL A 199 -9.74 -6.08 11.49
C VAL A 199 -11.16 -5.88 12.04
N LEU A 200 -11.57 -6.64 13.06
CA LEU A 200 -12.82 -6.41 13.78
C LEU A 200 -12.81 -5.09 14.58
N GLU A 201 -11.63 -4.59 14.94
CA GLU A 201 -11.45 -3.34 15.68
C GLU A 201 -11.60 -2.08 14.80
N ILE A 202 -11.74 -2.26 13.48
CA ILE A 202 -11.97 -1.15 12.56
C ILE A 202 -13.36 -0.58 12.83
N LYS A 203 -13.44 0.70 13.19
CA LYS A 203 -14.70 1.42 13.38
C LYS A 203 -14.84 2.47 12.27
N THR A 204 -16.08 2.82 11.95
CA THR A 204 -16.35 3.86 10.95
C THR A 204 -16.70 5.20 11.57
N GLY A 205 -16.45 6.26 10.80
CA GLY A 205 -16.91 7.62 11.08
C GLY A 205 -15.78 8.65 11.08
N GLY A 206 -16.11 9.91 10.79
CA GLY A 206 -15.13 11.01 10.71
C GLY A 206 -14.69 11.34 9.28
N ASN A 207 -13.65 12.16 9.18
CA ASN A 207 -13.12 12.71 7.91
C ASN A 207 -12.13 11.74 7.21
N THR A 208 -11.65 12.07 6.01
CA THR A 208 -10.76 11.23 5.16
C THR A 208 -9.31 11.75 5.10
N PRO A 209 -8.47 11.53 6.13
CA PRO A 209 -7.06 11.95 6.12
C PRO A 209 -6.13 10.97 5.40
N THR A 210 -6.38 10.75 4.10
CA THR A 210 -5.69 9.74 3.28
C THR A 210 -4.17 9.93 3.27
N ALA A 211 -3.69 11.17 3.09
CA ALA A 211 -2.25 11.45 3.03
C ALA A 211 -1.52 11.10 4.35
N ALA A 212 -2.13 11.34 5.51
CA ALA A 212 -1.55 10.98 6.80
C ALA A 212 -1.43 9.45 6.95
N ALA A 213 -2.46 8.71 6.55
CA ALA A 213 -2.46 7.25 6.58
C ALA A 213 -1.43 6.66 5.61
N MET A 214 -1.28 7.24 4.42
CA MET A 214 -0.28 6.85 3.44
C MET A 214 1.16 7.11 3.91
N ASN A 215 1.42 8.21 4.61
CA ASN A 215 2.73 8.47 5.20
C ASN A 215 3.10 7.38 6.21
N LYS A 216 2.18 7.04 7.12
CA LYS A 216 2.43 5.96 8.07
C LYS A 216 2.66 4.60 7.38
N ALA A 217 1.90 4.32 6.32
CA ALA A 217 2.10 3.11 5.51
C ALA A 217 3.49 3.07 4.87
N MET A 218 3.97 4.22 4.37
CA MET A 218 5.33 4.35 3.85
C MET A 218 6.37 4.09 4.95
N ASP A 219 6.20 4.63 6.14
CA ASP A 219 7.13 4.41 7.27
C ASP A 219 7.22 2.92 7.63
N LEU A 220 6.06 2.23 7.75
CA LEU A 220 6.01 0.79 8.00
C LEU A 220 6.74 0.00 6.90
N LEU A 221 6.53 0.35 5.62
CA LEU A 221 7.17 -0.32 4.48
C LEU A 221 8.69 -0.09 4.42
N LEU A 222 9.16 1.04 4.96
CA LEU A 222 10.58 1.36 5.07
C LEU A 222 11.22 0.79 6.33
N GLY A 223 10.43 0.31 7.30
CA GLY A 223 10.93 -0.13 8.59
C GLY A 223 11.39 1.03 9.47
N ILE A 224 10.86 2.24 9.25
CA ILE A 224 11.09 3.39 10.11
C ILE A 224 10.24 3.16 11.36
N GLN A 225 10.90 2.84 12.48
CA GLN A 225 10.26 2.86 13.78
C GLN A 225 9.94 4.32 14.13
N ASP A 226 8.77 4.59 14.70
CA ASP A 226 8.52 5.89 15.32
C ASP A 226 9.61 6.03 16.38
N VAL A 227 10.60 6.89 16.15
CA VAL A 227 11.48 7.33 17.22
C VAL A 227 10.52 8.01 18.19
N GLU A 228 10.28 7.38 19.33
CA GLU A 228 9.38 7.89 20.35
C GLU A 228 9.74 9.36 20.59
N PHE A 229 8.77 10.25 20.32
CA PHE A 229 8.85 11.66 20.70
C PHE A 229 9.11 11.86 22.21
N GLU A 230 9.09 10.79 23.02
CA GLU A 230 9.39 10.78 24.45
C GLU A 230 10.88 11.00 24.77
N GLU A 231 11.83 10.57 23.92
CA GLU A 231 13.26 10.78 24.20
C GLU A 231 13.71 12.24 23.99
N ILE A 232 13.02 13.00 23.13
CA ILE A 232 13.33 14.42 22.91
C ILE A 232 12.86 15.27 24.10
N ILE A 233 11.77 14.88 24.77
CA ILE A 233 11.28 15.59 25.97
C ILE A 233 12.10 15.21 27.21
N GLN A 234 12.58 13.97 27.33
CA GLN A 234 13.45 13.59 28.45
C GLN A 234 14.88 14.14 28.35
N ASN A 235 15.38 14.41 27.14
CA ASN A 235 16.74 14.94 26.92
C ASN A 235 16.80 16.43 26.58
N SER A 236 15.67 17.14 26.57
CA SER A 236 15.70 18.60 26.51
C SER A 236 15.82 19.16 27.93
N GLU A 237 17.02 19.66 28.27
CA GLU A 237 17.21 20.46 29.47
C GLU A 237 16.22 21.65 29.46
N PRO A 238 15.58 21.97 30.61
CA PRO A 238 14.69 23.13 30.69
C PRO A 238 15.51 24.41 30.50
N LEU A 239 15.34 25.03 29.33
CA LEU A 239 15.83 26.37 28.97
C LEU A 239 15.08 27.46 29.75
N LEU A 240 15.16 27.44 31.08
CA LEU A 240 14.71 28.55 31.93
C LEU A 240 15.57 28.63 33.20
N LYS A 241 16.69 29.34 33.09
CA LYS A 241 17.22 30.26 34.11
C LYS A 241 18.49 30.90 33.59
N GLU A 242 18.37 32.11 33.07
CA GLU A 242 19.31 33.22 33.31
C GLU A 242 18.78 34.47 32.61
N GLY A 243 18.41 35.49 33.39
CA GLY A 243 17.93 36.76 32.85
C GLY A 243 16.94 37.53 33.72
N MET A 244 17.10 37.53 35.04
CA MET A 244 16.58 38.61 35.89
C MET A 244 17.60 38.89 37.01
N ILE A 245 18.54 39.77 36.71
CA ILE A 245 19.12 40.71 37.67
C ILE A 245 18.86 42.09 37.09
#